data_AF-A0A259LRX3-F1
#
_entry.id   AF-A0A259LRX3-F1
#
_cell.length_a   1.000
_cell.length_b   1.000
_cell.length_c   1.000
_cell.angle_alpha   90.00
_cell.angle_beta   90.00
_cell.angle_gamma   90.00
#
_symmetry.space_group_name_H-M   'P 1'
#
loop_
_entity.id
_entity.type
_entity.pdbx_description
1 polymer ?
#
loop_
_entity_poly.entity_id
_entity_poly.type
_entity_poly.pdbx_seq_one_letter_code
_entity_poly.pdbx_strand_id
1 'polypeptide(L)'
;QDKEDYQTVWARRAGAVAAPTASLHFDEPLLKALSDRGVTFTHVTLHVGAGTFLPVKVDDVTTHRMHAEWGEVSAQAAAEIAATQAAGGRIIPVGTTALRLIETAARATGQITPWSGDTDIFIYPGFTFRVTDALMTNFHLPKSTLMMLVSALMGQDRIRRIYAHAITERYRFFSYGDASLLIPPR
;
A
#
# COMPACT_ATOMS: atom_id res chain seq x y z
N GLN A 1 -8.16 15.40 -21.98
CA GLN A 1 -6.97 15.99 -21.36
C GLN A 1 -6.57 15.24 -20.09
N ASP A 2 -7.48 15.00 -19.12
CA ASP A 2 -7.17 14.22 -17.89
C ASP A 2 -6.72 12.76 -18.05
N LYS A 3 -7.05 12.10 -19.17
CA LYS A 3 -6.74 10.67 -19.39
C LYS A 3 -5.32 10.40 -19.86
N GLU A 4 -4.63 11.41 -20.39
CA GLU A 4 -3.27 11.27 -20.92
C GLU A 4 -2.22 11.54 -19.83
N ASP A 5 -2.49 12.47 -18.90
CA ASP A 5 -1.66 12.72 -17.71
C ASP A 5 -1.81 11.64 -16.62
N TYR A 6 -2.80 10.75 -16.74
CA TYR A 6 -3.11 9.69 -15.77
C TYR A 6 -2.18 8.48 -15.83
N GLN A 7 -1.23 8.46 -16.76
CA GLN A 7 -0.21 7.43 -16.82
C GLN A 7 0.92 7.78 -15.85
N THR A 8 0.80 7.26 -14.62
CA THR A 8 1.95 7.17 -13.71
C THR A 8 3.14 6.54 -14.44
N VAL A 9 4.38 6.87 -14.06
CA VAL A 9 5.62 6.16 -14.49
C VAL A 9 5.54 4.62 -14.36
N TRP A 10 4.54 4.13 -13.62
CA TRP A 10 4.26 2.72 -13.32
C TRP A 10 3.21 2.05 -14.23
N ALA A 11 2.48 2.81 -15.07
CA ALA A 11 1.33 2.30 -15.82
C ALA A 11 1.77 1.49 -17.05
N ARG A 12 2.09 0.20 -16.88
CA ARG A 12 2.45 -0.69 -18.00
C ARG A 12 1.25 -1.39 -18.69
N ARG A 13 0.04 -1.37 -18.10
CA ARG A 13 -1.17 -1.97 -18.68
C ARG A 13 -2.38 -1.06 -18.53
N ALA A 14 -3.11 -0.81 -19.62
CA ALA A 14 -4.39 -0.11 -19.60
C ALA A 14 -5.43 -0.98 -18.87
N GLY A 15 -6.06 -0.46 -17.81
CA GLY A 15 -7.13 -1.17 -17.10
C GLY A 15 -7.23 -0.92 -15.60
N ALA A 16 -6.24 -0.29 -14.96
CA ALA A 16 -6.38 0.18 -13.59
C ALA A 16 -7.30 1.42 -13.58
N VAL A 17 -8.56 1.24 -13.15
CA VAL A 17 -9.57 2.32 -13.10
C VAL A 17 -9.19 3.40 -12.06
N ALA A 18 -8.29 3.09 -11.13
CA ALA A 18 -7.63 4.06 -10.27
C ALA A 18 -6.11 3.80 -10.27
N ALA A 19 -5.32 4.76 -10.73
CA ALA A 19 -3.88 4.75 -10.49
C ALA A 19 -3.64 4.82 -8.96
N PRO A 20 -2.70 4.06 -8.39
CA PRO A 20 -2.35 4.18 -6.98
C PRO A 20 -1.87 5.61 -6.71
N THR A 21 -2.66 6.42 -6.02
CA THR A 21 -2.34 7.87 -5.94
C THR A 21 -1.09 8.15 -5.11
N ALA A 22 -0.71 7.24 -4.21
CA ALA A 22 0.55 7.33 -3.48
C ALA A 22 1.78 7.24 -4.40
N SER A 23 1.66 6.61 -5.57
CA SER A 23 2.77 6.47 -6.51
C SER A 23 2.94 7.71 -7.41
N LEU A 24 1.97 8.64 -7.42
CA LEU A 24 2.06 9.92 -8.13
C LEU A 24 3.13 10.86 -7.55
N HIS A 25 3.61 10.57 -6.34
CA HIS A 25 4.71 11.32 -5.71
C HIS A 25 6.09 10.90 -6.21
N PHE A 26 6.17 9.95 -7.16
CA PHE A 26 7.41 9.51 -7.76
C PHE A 26 7.54 10.04 -9.19
N ASP A 27 8.58 10.84 -9.41
CA ASP A 27 9.03 11.27 -10.72
C ASP A 27 10.34 10.55 -11.13
N GLU A 28 10.71 10.65 -12.39
CA GLU A 28 11.93 10.02 -12.91
C GLU A 28 13.20 10.44 -12.15
N PRO A 29 13.41 11.74 -11.82
CA PRO A 29 14.55 12.16 -11.02
C PRO A 29 14.63 11.47 -9.64
N LEU A 30 13.51 11.36 -8.92
CA LEU A 30 13.46 10.69 -7.62
C LEU A 30 13.76 9.19 -7.77
N LEU A 31 13.16 8.53 -8.76
CA LEU A 31 13.40 7.12 -9.02
C LEU A 31 14.86 6.83 -9.34
N LYS A 32 15.47 7.68 -10.17
CA LYS A 32 16.89 7.59 -10.45
C LYS A 32 17.72 7.80 -9.18
N ALA A 33 17.41 8.81 -8.38
CA ALA A 33 18.14 9.10 -7.14
C ALA A 33 18.04 7.98 -6.09
N LEU A 34 16.94 7.23 -6.08
CA LEU A 34 16.75 6.02 -5.26
C LEU A 34 17.56 4.85 -5.81
N SER A 35 17.51 4.62 -7.13
CA SER A 35 18.27 3.56 -7.79
C SER A 35 19.79 3.76 -7.65
N ASP A 36 20.29 4.99 -7.79
CA ASP A 36 21.70 5.35 -7.57
C ASP A 36 22.16 5.06 -6.13
N ARG A 37 21.21 4.97 -5.17
CA ARG A 37 21.45 4.58 -3.77
C ARG A 37 21.26 3.08 -3.50
N GLY A 38 21.05 2.27 -4.53
CA GLY A 38 20.86 0.83 -4.42
C GLY A 38 19.45 0.39 -4.03
N VAL A 39 18.44 1.28 -4.11
CA VAL A 39 17.04 0.89 -3.92
C VAL A 39 16.54 0.17 -5.17
N THR A 40 16.03 -1.04 -4.99
CA THR A 40 15.42 -1.86 -6.04
C THR A 40 13.92 -1.59 -6.14
N PHE A 41 13.34 -1.86 -7.31
CA PHE A 41 11.92 -1.65 -7.57
C PHE A 41 11.26 -2.92 -8.12
N THR A 42 10.27 -3.42 -7.40
CA THR A 42 9.46 -4.58 -7.80
C THR A 42 8.04 -4.14 -8.13
N HIS A 43 7.48 -4.68 -9.21
CA HIS A 43 6.14 -4.32 -9.68
C HIS A 43 5.16 -5.46 -9.41
N VAL A 44 3.99 -5.10 -8.89
CA VAL A 44 2.84 -5.99 -8.69
C VAL A 44 1.62 -5.38 -9.37
N THR A 45 0.64 -6.21 -9.75
CA THR A 45 -0.55 -5.75 -10.48
C THR A 45 -1.78 -5.89 -9.60
N LEU A 46 -2.58 -4.83 -9.46
CA LEU A 46 -3.93 -4.92 -8.90
C LEU A 46 -4.95 -4.24 -9.82
N HIS A 47 -6.07 -4.91 -10.03
CA HIS A 47 -7.24 -4.35 -10.68
C HIS A 47 -8.23 -3.86 -9.62
N VAL A 48 -8.14 -2.56 -9.31
CA VAL A 48 -9.05 -1.88 -8.38
C VAL A 48 -10.39 -1.67 -9.08
N GLY A 49 -11.45 -2.26 -8.54
CA GLY A 49 -12.84 -2.02 -8.96
C GLY A 49 -13.45 -0.81 -8.24
N ALA A 50 -14.62 -0.35 -8.68
CA ALA A 50 -15.30 0.80 -8.08
C ALA A 50 -15.72 0.61 -6.59
N GLY A 51 -15.74 -0.63 -6.08
CA GLY A 51 -16.22 -0.97 -4.73
C GLY A 51 -15.27 -0.63 -3.58
N THR A 52 -13.99 -0.38 -3.84
CA THR A 52 -12.93 -0.25 -2.82
C THR A 52 -13.05 1.01 -1.95
N PHE A 53 -13.86 1.99 -2.36
CA PHE A 53 -14.03 3.27 -1.67
C PHE A 53 -15.29 3.34 -0.79
N LEU A 54 -16.00 2.23 -0.59
CA LEU A 54 -17.22 2.25 0.23
C LEU A 54 -16.87 2.40 1.73
N PRO A 55 -17.57 3.29 2.47
CA PRO A 55 -17.31 3.50 3.88
C PRO A 55 -17.67 2.26 4.71
N VAL A 56 -16.93 2.04 5.80
CA VAL A 56 -17.25 0.99 6.80
C VAL A 56 -18.57 1.36 7.48
N LYS A 57 -19.58 0.49 7.36
CA LYS A 57 -20.92 0.68 7.94
C LYS A 57 -21.28 -0.37 9.00
N VAL A 58 -20.30 -1.01 9.61
CA VAL A 58 -20.53 -2.05 10.64
C VAL A 58 -20.09 -1.57 12.02
N ASP A 59 -20.85 -1.96 13.05
CA ASP A 59 -20.54 -1.63 14.45
C ASP A 59 -19.36 -2.46 14.98
N ASP A 60 -19.28 -3.74 14.58
CA ASP A 60 -18.13 -4.61 14.82
C ASP A 60 -17.26 -4.69 13.57
N VAL A 61 -16.08 -4.08 13.63
CA VAL A 61 -15.11 -4.04 12.53
C VAL A 61 -14.64 -5.42 12.09
N THR A 62 -14.66 -6.43 12.97
CA THR A 62 -14.27 -7.81 12.63
C THR A 62 -15.27 -8.49 11.68
N THR A 63 -16.50 -7.96 11.60
CA THR A 63 -17.55 -8.44 10.69
C THR A 63 -17.52 -7.75 9.33
N HIS A 64 -16.66 -6.74 9.15
CA HIS A 64 -16.54 -6.03 7.88
C HIS A 64 -15.96 -6.94 6.79
N ARG A 65 -16.65 -7.03 5.65
CA ARG A 65 -16.14 -7.69 4.46
C ARG A 65 -15.67 -6.64 3.47
N MET A 66 -14.39 -6.71 3.11
CA MET A 66 -13.83 -5.90 2.03
C MET A 66 -14.41 -6.34 0.69
N HIS A 67 -14.55 -5.40 -0.24
CA HIS A 67 -14.76 -5.75 -1.63
C HIS A 67 -13.50 -6.44 -2.16
N ALA A 68 -13.71 -7.59 -2.81
CA ALA A 68 -12.63 -8.37 -3.36
C ALA A 68 -12.09 -7.68 -4.63
N GLU A 69 -10.77 -7.63 -4.76
CA GLU A 69 -10.08 -7.04 -5.91
C GLU A 69 -9.12 -8.05 -6.49
N TRP A 70 -9.11 -8.18 -7.82
CA TRP A 70 -8.20 -9.10 -8.48
C TRP A 70 -6.77 -8.55 -8.45
N GLY A 71 -5.80 -9.41 -8.17
CA GLY A 71 -4.38 -9.08 -8.15
C GLY A 71 -3.47 -10.17 -8.69
N GLU A 72 -2.22 -9.78 -8.93
CA GLU A 72 -1.13 -10.64 -9.36
C GLU A 72 0.21 -10.20 -8.77
N VAL A 73 0.87 -11.15 -8.11
CA VAL A 73 2.31 -11.13 -7.79
C VAL A 73 2.96 -12.17 -8.70
N SER A 74 3.70 -11.70 -9.69
CA SER A 74 4.39 -12.59 -10.65
C SER A 74 5.50 -13.40 -9.96
N ALA A 75 5.97 -14.46 -10.62
CA ALA A 75 7.10 -15.23 -10.11
C ALA A 75 8.38 -14.39 -9.95
N GLN A 76 8.60 -13.45 -10.87
CA GLN A 76 9.69 -12.48 -10.77
C GLN A 76 9.52 -11.58 -9.54
N ALA A 77 8.34 -11.00 -9.33
CA ALA A 77 8.10 -10.10 -8.21
C ALA A 77 8.25 -10.82 -6.86
N ALA A 78 7.74 -12.04 -6.75
CA ALA A 78 7.92 -12.86 -5.55
C ALA A 78 9.41 -13.15 -5.29
N ALA A 79 10.18 -13.49 -6.32
CA ALA A 79 11.61 -13.75 -6.18
C ALA A 79 12.41 -12.50 -5.77
N GLU A 80 12.13 -11.33 -6.35
CA GLU A 80 12.79 -10.06 -5.99
C GLU A 80 12.51 -9.66 -4.53
N ILE A 81 11.25 -9.78 -4.08
CA ILE A 81 10.85 -9.51 -2.70
C ILE A 81 11.53 -10.50 -1.75
N ALA A 82 11.48 -11.80 -2.05
CA ALA A 82 12.11 -12.83 -1.23
C ALA A 82 13.63 -12.64 -1.11
N ALA A 83 14.31 -12.30 -2.21
CA ALA A 83 15.73 -12.00 -2.21
C ALA A 83 16.06 -10.78 -1.33
N THR A 84 15.23 -9.74 -1.38
CA THR A 84 15.38 -8.55 -0.52
C THR A 84 15.22 -8.89 0.96
N GLN A 85 14.23 -9.71 1.32
CA GLN A 85 14.04 -10.20 2.69
C GLN A 85 15.21 -11.06 3.16
N ALA A 86 15.69 -11.98 2.32
CA ALA A 86 16.83 -12.84 2.62
C ALA A 86 18.14 -12.04 2.84
N ALA A 87 18.29 -10.91 2.16
CA ALA A 87 19.40 -9.98 2.35
C ALA A 87 19.25 -9.06 3.57
N GLY A 88 18.15 -9.18 4.35
CA GLY A 88 17.85 -8.29 5.48
C GLY A 88 17.42 -6.88 5.08
N GLY A 89 17.03 -6.70 3.82
CA GLY A 89 16.48 -5.46 3.29
C GLY A 89 15.06 -5.18 3.81
N ARG A 90 14.50 -4.04 3.41
CA ARG A 90 13.12 -3.66 3.76
C ARG A 90 12.23 -3.70 2.52
N ILE A 91 11.04 -4.25 2.66
CA ILE A 91 9.98 -4.17 1.65
C ILE A 91 9.07 -2.99 2.01
N ILE A 92 9.00 -2.02 1.12
CA ILE A 92 8.23 -0.78 1.29
C ILE A 92 7.21 -0.68 0.15
N PRO A 93 5.99 -1.18 0.31
CA PRO A 93 4.95 -0.99 -0.67
C PRO A 93 4.63 0.50 -0.84
N VAL A 94 4.41 0.90 -2.09
CA VAL A 94 3.91 2.22 -2.43
C VAL A 94 2.40 2.13 -2.64
N GLY A 95 1.65 2.53 -1.62
CA GLY A 95 0.21 2.46 -1.55
C GLY A 95 -0.31 1.24 -0.77
N THR A 96 -1.42 1.44 -0.07
CA THR A 96 -2.10 0.40 0.73
C THR A 96 -2.59 -0.77 -0.12
N THR A 97 -2.85 -0.53 -1.39
CA THR A 97 -3.28 -1.52 -2.39
C THR A 97 -2.18 -2.55 -2.66
N ALA A 98 -0.95 -2.08 -2.91
CA ALA A 98 0.20 -2.96 -3.09
C ALA A 98 0.52 -3.74 -1.82
N LEU A 99 0.40 -3.09 -0.66
CA LEU A 99 0.56 -3.73 0.66
C LEU A 99 -0.42 -4.89 0.85
N ARG A 100 -1.72 -4.65 0.63
CA ARG A 100 -2.76 -5.71 0.75
C ARG A 100 -2.45 -6.89 -0.17
N LEU A 101 -2.00 -6.62 -1.39
CA LEU A 101 -1.66 -7.66 -2.36
C LEU A 101 -0.49 -8.55 -1.90
N ILE A 102 0.63 -7.97 -1.46
CA ILE A 102 1.79 -8.77 -1.03
C ILE A 102 1.52 -9.53 0.28
N GLU A 103 0.73 -8.96 1.20
CA GLU A 103 0.32 -9.66 2.42
C GLU A 103 -0.67 -10.80 2.12
N THR A 104 -1.50 -10.64 1.08
CA THR A 104 -2.36 -11.74 0.59
C THR A 104 -1.53 -12.86 0.00
N ALA A 105 -0.55 -12.53 -0.84
CA ALA A 105 0.33 -13.50 -1.48
C ALA A 105 1.19 -14.30 -0.48
N ALA A 106 1.42 -13.77 0.72
CA ALA A 106 2.12 -14.47 1.81
C ALA A 106 1.19 -15.13 2.85
N ARG A 107 -0.13 -14.97 2.74
CA ARG A 107 -1.10 -15.38 3.77
C ARG A 107 -1.07 -16.89 4.05
N ALA A 108 -0.92 -17.71 3.02
CA ALA A 108 -1.00 -19.17 3.12
C ALA A 108 0.28 -19.82 3.65
N THR A 109 1.44 -19.27 3.31
CA THR A 109 2.75 -19.92 3.54
C THR A 109 3.60 -19.22 4.58
N GLY A 110 3.27 -17.97 4.94
CA GLY A 110 4.15 -17.15 5.77
C GLY A 110 5.24 -16.41 4.98
N GLN A 111 5.41 -16.71 3.69
CA GLN A 111 6.45 -16.17 2.83
C GLN A 111 5.85 -15.68 1.52
N ILE A 112 6.45 -14.68 0.89
CA ILE A 112 5.97 -14.21 -0.42
C ILE A 112 6.10 -15.34 -1.47
N THR A 113 5.00 -15.65 -2.15
CA THR A 113 4.96 -16.62 -3.24
C THR A 113 4.29 -16.03 -4.47
N PRO A 114 4.56 -16.56 -5.69
CA PRO A 114 3.79 -16.18 -6.87
C PRO A 114 2.30 -16.42 -6.59
N TRP A 115 1.46 -15.44 -6.91
CA TRP A 115 0.05 -15.47 -6.54
C TRP A 115 -0.80 -14.69 -7.53
N SER A 116 -1.99 -15.19 -7.84
CA SER A 116 -3.01 -14.44 -8.57
C SER A 116 -4.40 -14.86 -8.12
N GLY A 117 -5.32 -13.90 -8.06
CA GLY A 117 -6.71 -14.12 -7.68
C GLY A 117 -7.31 -12.90 -7.02
N ASP A 118 -8.45 -13.09 -6.36
CA ASP A 118 -9.12 -12.03 -5.63
C ASP A 118 -8.59 -11.92 -4.20
N THR A 119 -8.31 -10.68 -3.76
CA THR A 119 -7.99 -10.37 -2.38
C THR A 119 -9.11 -9.57 -1.72
N ASP A 120 -9.62 -10.11 -0.62
CA ASP A 120 -10.55 -9.47 0.30
C ASP A 120 -9.88 -9.15 1.65
N ILE A 121 -8.53 -9.13 1.69
CA ILE A 121 -7.82 -9.00 2.95
C ILE A 121 -8.18 -7.69 3.65
N PHE A 122 -8.59 -7.81 4.91
CA PHE A 122 -8.88 -6.69 5.79
C PHE A 122 -7.81 -6.59 6.86
N ILE A 123 -7.08 -5.46 6.87
CA ILE A 123 -5.93 -5.23 7.75
C ILE A 123 -6.34 -4.20 8.80
N TYR A 124 -6.28 -4.60 10.07
CA TYR A 124 -6.66 -3.80 11.22
C TYR A 124 -5.73 -4.09 12.42
N PRO A 125 -5.76 -3.28 13.50
CA PRO A 125 -4.86 -3.48 14.64
C PRO A 125 -4.89 -4.91 15.19
N GLY A 126 -3.70 -5.50 15.38
CA GLY A 126 -3.52 -6.91 15.69
C GLY A 126 -3.10 -7.78 14.49
N PHE A 127 -3.08 -7.22 13.28
CA PHE A 127 -2.59 -7.91 12.09
C PHE A 127 -1.07 -8.14 12.14
N THR A 128 -0.63 -9.36 11.83
CA THR A 128 0.79 -9.72 11.69
C THR A 128 1.22 -9.55 10.23
N PHE A 129 2.07 -8.54 9.98
CA PHE A 129 2.71 -8.33 8.69
C PHE A 129 3.81 -9.37 8.46
N ARG A 130 3.80 -10.00 7.28
CA ARG A 130 4.77 -11.04 6.89
C ARG A 130 5.79 -10.52 5.89
N VAL A 131 5.40 -9.56 5.07
CA VAL A 131 6.21 -9.06 3.96
C VAL A 131 6.56 -7.60 4.15
N THR A 132 5.61 -6.80 4.62
CA THR A 132 5.72 -5.35 4.71
C THR A 132 6.55 -4.90 5.92
N ASP A 133 7.61 -4.13 5.68
CA ASP A 133 8.44 -3.53 6.74
C ASP A 133 8.11 -2.06 6.99
N ALA A 134 7.61 -1.35 5.98
CA ALA A 134 7.22 0.05 6.03
C ALA A 134 6.20 0.33 4.92
N LEU A 135 5.57 1.50 4.90
CA LEU A 135 4.57 1.85 3.90
C LEU A 135 4.74 3.30 3.44
N MET A 136 4.71 3.53 2.13
CA MET A 136 4.47 4.86 1.58
C MET A 136 3.00 5.01 1.17
N THR A 137 2.29 6.01 1.69
CA THR A 137 0.85 6.20 1.44
C THR A 137 0.41 7.64 1.68
N ASN A 138 -0.74 8.05 1.14
CA ASN A 138 -1.37 9.34 1.43
C ASN A 138 -1.91 9.42 2.88
N PHE A 139 -2.33 10.61 3.31
CA PHE A 139 -3.13 10.76 4.53
C PHE A 139 -4.60 10.37 4.28
N HIS A 140 -5.14 9.55 5.18
CA HIS A 140 -6.45 8.91 5.06
C HIS A 140 -7.50 9.54 5.99
N LEU A 141 -8.77 9.42 5.62
CA LEU A 141 -9.87 9.92 6.44
C LEU A 141 -9.95 9.20 7.80
N PRO A 142 -10.36 9.90 8.88
CA PRO A 142 -10.77 9.26 10.13
C PRO A 142 -11.85 8.21 9.88
N LYS A 143 -11.85 7.13 10.69
CA LYS A 143 -12.83 6.04 10.63
C LYS A 143 -12.91 5.32 9.26
N SER A 144 -11.81 5.28 8.50
CA SER A 144 -11.70 4.52 7.24
C SER A 144 -10.95 3.19 7.44
N THR A 145 -11.17 2.22 6.55
CA THR A 145 -10.39 0.96 6.51
C THR A 145 -8.89 1.24 6.34
N LEU A 146 -8.52 2.25 5.56
CA LEU A 146 -7.13 2.66 5.36
C LEU A 146 -6.51 3.23 6.64
N MET A 147 -7.29 3.99 7.43
CA MET A 147 -6.86 4.44 8.76
C MET A 147 -6.60 3.25 9.69
N MET A 148 -7.42 2.20 9.62
CA MET A 148 -7.21 0.97 10.40
C MET A 148 -5.93 0.24 9.97
N LEU A 149 -5.67 0.16 8.66
CA LEU A 149 -4.47 -0.45 8.10
C LEU A 149 -3.20 0.27 8.56
N VAL A 150 -3.13 1.60 8.44
CA VAL A 150 -1.95 2.35 8.91
C VAL A 150 -1.79 2.28 10.43
N SER A 151 -2.89 2.16 11.17
CA SER A 151 -2.89 1.95 12.62
C SER A 151 -2.40 0.56 13.00
N ALA A 152 -2.67 -0.46 12.18
CA ALA A 152 -2.13 -1.80 12.37
C ALA A 152 -0.60 -1.80 12.22
N LEU A 153 -0.08 -1.05 11.24
CA LEU A 153 1.35 -0.96 10.97
C LEU A 153 2.12 -0.17 12.04
N MET A 154 1.65 1.04 12.38
CA MET A 154 2.40 1.97 13.23
C MET A 154 1.98 1.97 14.70
N GLY A 155 0.87 1.31 15.03
CA GLY A 155 0.20 1.41 16.33
C GLY A 155 -0.71 2.63 16.45
N GLN A 156 -1.82 2.48 17.17
CA GLN A 156 -2.89 3.48 17.26
C GLN A 156 -2.39 4.83 17.82
N ASP A 157 -1.65 4.80 18.93
CA ASP A 157 -1.15 6.03 19.57
C ASP A 157 -0.19 6.81 18.68
N ARG A 158 0.64 6.09 17.92
CA ARG A 158 1.62 6.70 17.02
C ARG A 158 0.92 7.33 15.83
N ILE A 159 -0.04 6.64 15.20
CA ILE A 159 -0.86 7.21 14.13
C ILE A 159 -1.62 8.44 14.63
N ARG A 160 -2.21 8.40 15.82
CA ARG A 160 -2.90 9.57 16.38
C ARG A 160 -1.98 10.79 16.48
N ARG A 161 -0.74 10.60 16.93
CA ARG A 161 0.26 11.70 16.99
C ARG A 161 0.68 12.19 15.60
N ILE A 162 0.92 11.28 14.66
CA ILE A 162 1.27 11.63 13.27
C ILE A 162 0.16 12.48 12.63
N TYR A 163 -1.10 12.07 12.77
CA TYR A 163 -2.23 12.80 12.19
C TYR A 163 -2.52 14.11 12.90
N ALA A 164 -2.34 14.18 14.23
CA ALA A 164 -2.45 15.44 14.96
C ALA A 164 -1.41 16.45 14.46
N HIS A 165 -0.16 16.04 14.29
CA HIS A 165 0.89 16.87 13.72
C HIS A 165 0.55 17.31 12.29
N ALA A 166 0.15 16.39 11.42
CA ALA A 166 -0.23 16.72 10.04
C ALA A 166 -1.37 17.75 9.96
N ILE A 167 -2.35 17.68 10.86
CA ILE A 167 -3.44 18.66 10.97
C ILE A 167 -2.90 20.03 11.45
N THR A 168 -2.09 20.04 12.51
CA THR A 168 -1.48 21.27 13.04
C THR A 168 -0.62 21.99 12.01
N GLU A 169 0.19 21.24 11.27
CA GLU A 169 1.08 21.73 10.22
C GLU A 169 0.37 21.93 8.86
N ARG A 170 -0.96 21.74 8.80
CA ARG A 170 -1.80 21.96 7.61
C ARG A 170 -1.35 21.17 6.37
N TYR A 171 -0.95 19.91 6.57
CA TYR A 171 -0.74 18.98 5.47
C TYR A 171 -2.03 18.83 4.65
N ARG A 172 -1.89 18.59 3.36
CA ARG A 172 -2.98 18.30 2.45
C ARG A 172 -3.31 16.81 2.54
N PHE A 173 -4.58 16.47 2.69
CA PHE A 173 -5.02 15.09 2.84
C PHE A 173 -5.61 14.55 1.52
N PHE A 174 -6.02 13.28 1.50
CA PHE A 174 -6.67 12.61 0.36
C PHE A 174 -5.71 12.28 -0.81
N SER A 175 -6.31 11.81 -1.90
CA SER A 175 -5.66 11.29 -3.10
C SER A 175 -4.62 12.22 -3.73
N TYR A 176 -4.85 13.54 -3.68
CA TYR A 176 -3.95 14.54 -4.25
C TYR A 176 -3.26 15.41 -3.19
N GLY A 177 -3.34 14.97 -1.93
CA GLY A 177 -2.69 15.61 -0.81
C GLY A 177 -1.19 15.28 -0.73
N ASP A 178 -0.64 15.42 0.46
CA ASP A 178 0.73 15.05 0.75
C ASP A 178 0.83 13.54 1.04
N ALA A 179 2.05 13.00 0.92
CA ALA A 179 2.37 11.63 1.22
C ALA A 179 2.99 11.48 2.62
N SER A 180 2.96 10.26 3.12
CA SER A 180 3.62 9.82 4.34
C SER A 180 4.47 8.58 4.06
N LEU A 181 5.66 8.53 4.67
CA LEU A 181 6.50 7.34 4.75
C LEU A 181 6.46 6.83 6.19
N LEU A 182 5.80 5.70 6.40
CA LEU A 182 5.51 5.11 7.69
C LEU A 182 6.47 3.95 7.96
N ILE A 183 7.42 4.16 8.87
CA ILE A 183 8.43 3.16 9.26
C ILE A 183 8.20 2.81 10.74
N PRO A 184 7.68 1.63 11.07
CA PRO A 184 7.56 1.17 12.46
C PRO A 184 8.95 0.95 13.07
N PRO A 185 9.08 1.04 14.41
CA PRO A 185 10.30 0.61 15.09
C PRO A 185 10.52 -0.88 14.86
N ARG A 186 11.78 -1.29 14.72
CA ARG A 186 12.17 -2.71 14.69
C ARG A 186 12.11 -3.32 16.09
#